data_AF-A0A352KQE2-F1
#
_entry.id   AF-A0A352KQE2-F1
#
_cell.length_a   1.000
_cell.length_b   1.000
_cell.length_c   1.000
_cell.angle_alpha   90.00
_cell.angle_beta   90.00
_cell.angle_gamma   90.00
#
_symmetry.space_group_name_H-M   'P 1'
#
loop_
_entity.id
_entity.type
_entity.pdbx_description
1 polymer ?
#
loop_
_entity_poly.entity_id
_entity_poly.type
_entity_poly.pdbx_seq_one_letter_code
_entity_poly.pdbx_strand_id
1 'polypeptide(L)' 'MSTVKEHYENVLSEVYVWMFDGFDNALKKNTDFFKIHKISPTRSGVAIDLGAGCGFQS' A
#
# COMPACT_ATOMS: atom_id res chain seq x y z
N MET A 1 5.91 14.36 23.62
CA MET A 1 6.37 13.15 22.92
C MET A 1 5.31 12.81 21.88
N SER A 2 5.69 12.67 20.61
CA SER A 2 4.77 12.16 19.60
C SER A 2 4.41 10.71 19.92
N THR A 3 3.16 10.35 19.66
CA THR A 3 2.72 8.96 19.75
C THR A 3 3.31 8.13 18.60
N VAL A 4 3.35 6.80 18.75
CA VAL A 4 3.75 5.89 17.67
C VAL A 4 2.89 6.10 16.42
N LYS A 5 1.59 6.37 16.61
CA LYS A 5 0.66 6.67 15.53
C LYS A 5 1.05 7.95 14.78
N GLU A 6 1.26 9.04 15.49
CA GLU A 6 1.65 10.32 14.88
C GLU A 6 3.00 10.23 14.16
N HIS A 7 3.94 9.43 14.69
CA HIS A 7 5.21 9.19 14.02
C HIS A 7 5.03 8.38 12.72
N TYR A 8 4.13 7.41 12.72
CA TYR A 8 3.82 6.64 11.51
C TYR A 8 3.15 7.49 10.44
N GLU A 9 2.13 8.25 10.81
CA GLU A 9 1.32 9.05 9.89
C GLU A 9 2.08 10.21 9.26
N ASN A 10 2.95 10.89 10.03
CA ASN A 10 3.59 12.14 9.59
C ASN A 10 5.06 11.99 9.17
N VAL A 11 5.67 10.82 9.35
CA VAL A 11 7.09 10.61 9.02
C VAL A 11 7.28 9.32 8.23
N LEU A 12 6.90 8.18 8.81
CA LEU A 12 7.21 6.89 8.19
C LEU A 12 6.43 6.66 6.89
N SER A 13 5.19 7.12 6.81
CA SER A 13 4.36 7.06 5.59
C SER A 13 5.06 7.68 4.38
N GLU A 14 5.55 8.91 4.50
CA GLU A 14 6.24 9.64 3.43
C GLU A 14 7.57 8.99 3.06
N VAL A 15 8.35 8.53 4.07
CA VAL A 15 9.62 7.83 3.83
C VAL A 15 9.39 6.53 3.07
N TYR A 16 8.38 5.74 3.43
CA TYR A 16 8.04 4.52 2.70
C TYR A 16 7.61 4.82 1.27
N VAL A 17 6.72 5.79 1.07
CA VAL A 17 6.28 6.21 -0.27
C VAL A 17 7.49 6.59 -1.14
N TRP A 18 8.43 7.36 -0.59
CA TRP A 18 9.67 7.72 -1.29
C TRP A 18 10.54 6.51 -1.63
N MET A 19 10.73 5.58 -0.68
CA MET A 19 11.47 4.33 -0.91
C MET A 19 10.84 3.47 -2.01
N PHE A 20 9.51 3.54 -2.19
CA PHE A 20 8.79 2.81 -3.23
C PHE A 20 8.73 3.53 -4.58
N ASP A 21 9.60 4.52 -4.80
CA ASP A 21 9.70 5.31 -6.03
C ASP A 21 8.49 6.24 -6.24
N GLY A 22 7.87 6.67 -5.13
CA GLY A 22 6.70 7.54 -5.13
C GLY A 22 5.37 6.80 -5.20
N PHE A 23 4.30 7.48 -4.75
CA PHE A 23 2.97 6.92 -4.58
C PHE A 23 2.40 6.37 -5.90
N ASP A 24 2.48 7.17 -6.98
CA ASP A 24 1.90 6.81 -8.27
C ASP A 24 2.58 5.58 -8.87
N ASN A 25 3.90 5.47 -8.74
CA ASN A 25 4.65 4.31 -9.22
C ASN A 25 4.36 3.06 -8.38
N ALA A 26 4.26 3.19 -7.07
CA ALA A 26 3.90 2.08 -6.17
C ALA A 26 2.47 1.57 -6.43
N LEU A 27 1.53 2.48 -6.66
CA LEU A 27 0.15 2.17 -7.04
C LEU A 27 0.09 1.46 -8.40
N LYS A 28 0.87 1.95 -9.38
CA LYS A 28 0.97 1.30 -10.70
C LYS A 28 1.53 -0.11 -10.59
N LYS A 29 2.63 -0.32 -9.84
CA LYS A 29 3.25 -1.64 -9.62
C LYS A 29 2.26 -2.62 -8.99
N ASN A 30 1.54 -2.20 -7.94
CA ASN A 30 0.51 -3.05 -7.32
C ASN A 30 -0.62 -3.38 -8.29
N THR A 31 -1.12 -2.38 -9.03
CA THR A 31 -2.18 -2.62 -10.04
C THR A 31 -1.74 -3.61 -11.11
N ASP A 32 -0.50 -3.49 -11.59
CA ASP A 32 0.07 -4.39 -12.59
C ASP A 32 0.26 -5.81 -12.04
N PHE A 33 0.63 -5.97 -10.77
CA PHE A 33 0.69 -7.27 -10.09
C PHE A 33 -0.66 -8.00 -10.15
N PHE A 34 -1.76 -7.37 -9.73
CA PHE A 34 -3.09 -7.99 -9.80
C PHE A 34 -3.45 -8.42 -11.23
N LYS A 35 -3.17 -7.58 -12.23
CA LYS A 35 -3.43 -7.88 -13.64
C LYS A 35 -2.61 -9.07 -14.15
N ILE A 36 -1.29 -9.08 -13.90
CA ILE A 36 -0.37 -10.14 -14.35
C ILE A 36 -0.78 -11.49 -13.75
N HIS A 37 -1.16 -11.50 -12.48
CA HIS A 37 -1.60 -12.71 -11.78
C HIS A 37 -3.07 -13.06 -12.01
N LYS A 38 -3.80 -12.28 -12.83
CA LYS A 38 -5.24 -12.45 -13.09
C LYS A 38 -6.08 -12.50 -11.81
N ILE A 39 -5.62 -11.82 -10.77
CA ILE A 39 -6.32 -11.71 -9.51
C ILE A 39 -7.43 -10.69 -9.72
N SER A 40 -8.67 -11.18 -9.71
CA SER A 40 -9.87 -10.37 -9.87
C SER A 40 -10.91 -10.84 -8.86
N PRO A 41 -11.78 -9.94 -8.37
CA PRO A 41 -12.88 -10.32 -7.50
C PRO A 41 -13.85 -11.21 -8.27
N THR A 42 -14.02 -12.46 -7.83
CA THR A 42 -14.85 -13.47 -8.54
C THR A 42 -16.10 -13.89 -7.78
N ARG A 43 -16.15 -13.71 -6.45
CA ARG A 43 -17.23 -14.21 -5.59
C ARG A 43 -17.66 -13.28 -4.46
N SER A 44 -16.73 -12.60 -3.80
CA SER A 44 -17.03 -11.65 -2.71
C SER A 44 -16.65 -10.23 -3.12
N GLY A 45 -17.48 -9.25 -2.73
CA GLY A 45 -17.19 -7.81 -2.88
C GLY A 45 -16.31 -7.23 -1.77
N VAL A 46 -15.86 -8.07 -0.83
CA VAL A 46 -15.01 -7.65 0.31
C VAL A 46 -13.60 -8.16 0.07
N ALA A 47 -12.63 -7.25 0.15
CA ALA A 47 -11.20 -7.53 0.19
C ALA A 47 -10.65 -7.14 1.58
N ILE A 48 -9.73 -7.95 2.11
CA ILE A 48 -9.08 -7.71 3.39
C ILE A 48 -7.58 -7.61 3.12
N ASP A 49 -6.98 -6.48 3.51
CA ASP A 49 -5.54 -6.25 3.42
C ASP A 49 -4.92 -6.36 4.81
N LEU A 50 -4.10 -7.40 5.01
CA LEU A 50 -3.45 -7.68 6.29
C LEU A 50 -2.05 -7.09 6.26
N GLY A 51 -1.82 -6.08 7.10
CA GLY A 51 -0.53 -5.37 7.13
C GLY A 51 -0.36 -4.34 6.02
N ALA A 52 -1.45 -3.66 5.64
CA ALA A 52 -1.53 -2.69 4.54
C ALA A 52 -0.50 -1.55 4.56
N GLY A 53 0.17 -1.30 5.69
CA GLY A 53 1.20 -0.28 5.82
C GLY A 53 0.73 1.11 5.36
N CYS A 54 1.39 1.65 4.33
CA CYS A 54 1.05 2.94 3.72
C CYS A 54 0.03 2.86 2.56
N GLY A 55 -0.63 1.71 2.36
CA GLY A 55 -1.72 1.53 1.40
C GLY A 55 -1.33 0.82 0.10
N PHE A 56 -0.13 0.26 0.03
CA PHE A 56 0.34 -0.56 -1.08
C PHE A 56 1.42 -1.53 -0.60
N GLN A 57 1.44 -2.74 -1.17
CA GLN A 57 2.40 -3.78 -0.78
C GLN A 57 3.81 -3.42 -1.29
N SER A 58 4.81 -3.57 -0.40
CA SER A 58 6.24 -3.51 -0.70
C SER A 58 6.73 -4.68 -1.54
#